data_AF-A0A952BHN8-F1
#
_entry.id   AF-A0A952BHN8-F1
#
_cell.length_a   1.000
_cell.length_b   1.000
_cell.length_c   1.000
_cell.angle_alpha   90.00
_cell.angle_beta   90.00
_cell.angle_gamma   90.00
#
_symmetry.space_group_name_H-M   'P 1'
#
loop_
_entity.id
_entity.type
_entity.pdbx_description
1 polymer ?
#
loop_
_entity_poly.entity_id
_entity_poly.type
_entity_poly.pdbx_seq_one_letter_code
_entity_poly.pdbx_strand_id
1 'polypeptide(L)'
;MSEGEPESALTLRLSEAIARLRAAGVGEVDVLRLIANAGLARQLIATGYPATCNGGRHIAGIDRLRVDRLMWRVLSSTKPAAAAYQRWAYGDELGWTLGDGDKYQHRIFDGVTVDLTLFQLWLRDVVDHYRPGKVPREEIDKWIRAYPGSNSKSAWADFQRHFGPGACKRDVDFRPVWLDVHGNPQRGQPRKKSPALSPP
;
A
#
# COMPACT_ATOMS: atom_id res chain seq x y z
N MET A 1 16.63 0.31 -42.89
CA MET A 1 16.07 1.52 -42.26
C MET A 1 15.51 1.11 -40.91
N SER A 2 15.64 2.02 -39.95
CA SER A 2 15.96 1.80 -38.54
C SER A 2 15.16 0.76 -37.75
N GLU A 3 15.92 0.10 -36.88
CA GLU A 3 15.51 -0.66 -35.71
C GLU A 3 14.63 0.20 -34.80
N GLY A 4 13.44 -0.30 -34.48
CA GLY A 4 12.64 0.20 -33.37
C GLY A 4 13.24 -0.31 -32.06
N GLU A 5 14.17 0.44 -31.48
CA GLU A 5 14.51 0.27 -30.07
C GLU A 5 13.31 0.66 -29.18
N PRO A 6 13.05 -0.06 -28.09
CA PRO A 6 11.80 0.03 -27.38
C PRO A 6 11.77 1.27 -26.48
N GLU A 7 10.75 2.12 -26.61
CA GLU A 7 10.42 3.16 -25.61
C GLU A 7 10.18 2.60 -24.18
N SER A 8 10.29 1.28 -23.97
CA SER A 8 10.12 0.61 -22.68
C SER A 8 11.32 0.76 -21.72
N ALA A 9 12.45 1.33 -22.15
CA ALA A 9 13.67 1.34 -21.33
C ALA A 9 13.74 2.44 -20.25
N LEU A 10 12.88 3.47 -20.31
CA LEU A 10 12.98 4.65 -19.44
C LEU A 10 11.86 4.77 -18.39
N THR A 11 10.93 3.81 -18.35
CA THR A 11 9.80 3.86 -17.42
C THR A 11 9.65 2.55 -16.64
N LEU A 12 9.15 2.67 -15.42
CA LEU A 12 8.94 1.59 -14.48
C LEU A 12 7.45 1.48 -14.17
N ARG A 13 6.87 0.28 -14.18
CA ARG A 13 5.47 0.10 -13.77
C ARG A 13 5.30 0.49 -12.30
N LEU A 14 4.18 1.11 -11.95
CA LEU A 14 3.90 1.51 -10.58
C LEU A 14 3.92 0.31 -9.61
N SER A 15 3.37 -0.83 -10.02
CA SER A 15 3.43 -2.08 -9.24
C SER A 15 4.86 -2.49 -8.91
N GLU A 16 5.78 -2.33 -9.86
CA GLU A 16 7.20 -2.63 -9.67
C GLU A 16 7.88 -1.59 -8.77
N ALA A 17 7.55 -0.31 -8.92
CA ALA A 17 8.01 0.75 -8.01
C ALA A 17 7.58 0.48 -6.56
N ILE A 18 6.33 0.07 -6.35
CA ILE A 18 5.79 -0.35 -5.04
C ILE A 18 6.55 -1.56 -4.49
N ALA A 19 6.82 -2.56 -5.32
CA ALA A 19 7.58 -3.73 -4.91
C ALA A 19 9.00 -3.38 -4.46
N ARG A 20 9.68 -2.47 -5.18
CA ARG A 20 11.03 -1.99 -4.84
C ARG A 20 11.04 -1.19 -3.54
N LEU A 21 10.03 -0.36 -3.27
CA LEU A 21 9.88 0.34 -1.98
C LEU A 21 9.66 -0.64 -0.82
N ARG A 22 8.83 -1.65 -1.01
CA ARG A 22 8.62 -2.70 0.00
C ARG A 22 9.91 -3.48 0.26
N ALA A 23 10.67 -3.80 -0.77
CA ALA A 23 11.99 -4.42 -0.64
C ALA A 23 13.00 -3.53 0.12
N ALA A 24 12.85 -2.21 0.02
CA ALA A 24 13.60 -1.22 0.81
C ALA A 24 13.09 -1.06 2.26
N GLY A 25 12.10 -1.85 2.69
CA GLY A 25 11.57 -1.82 4.05
C GLY A 25 10.46 -0.80 4.29
N VAL A 26 9.85 -0.26 3.24
CA VAL A 26 8.66 0.59 3.36
C VAL A 26 7.42 -0.27 3.64
N GLY A 27 6.70 0.05 4.71
CA GLY A 27 5.42 -0.60 5.05
C GLY A 27 4.29 -0.21 4.10
N GLU A 28 3.35 -1.13 3.87
CA GLU A 28 2.17 -0.90 3.02
C GLU A 28 1.41 0.39 3.34
N VAL A 29 1.30 0.73 4.63
CA VAL A 29 0.60 1.94 5.09
C VAL A 29 1.28 3.24 4.66
N ASP A 30 2.58 3.20 4.37
CA ASP A 30 3.39 4.37 4.01
C ASP A 30 3.66 4.48 2.51
N VAL A 31 3.63 3.38 1.76
CA VAL A 31 3.99 3.36 0.33
C VAL A 31 3.23 4.43 -0.46
N LEU A 32 1.90 4.46 -0.35
CA LEU A 32 1.08 5.41 -1.10
C LEU A 32 1.44 6.86 -0.75
N ARG A 33 1.64 7.14 0.54
CA ARG A 33 1.98 8.47 1.04
C ARG A 33 3.36 8.91 0.54
N LEU A 34 4.35 8.02 0.56
CA LEU A 34 5.70 8.31 0.07
C LEU A 34 5.71 8.60 -1.43
N ILE A 35 5.07 7.76 -2.24
CA ILE A 35 4.96 7.98 -3.70
C ILE A 35 4.24 9.30 -3.98
N ALA A 36 3.14 9.58 -3.30
CA ALA A 36 2.39 10.81 -3.48
C ALA A 36 3.19 12.06 -3.08
N ASN A 37 3.95 12.00 -1.99
CA ASN A 37 4.83 13.08 -1.55
C ASN A 37 5.96 13.33 -2.56
N ALA A 38 6.58 12.26 -3.10
CA ALA A 38 7.60 12.37 -4.13
C ALA A 38 7.05 13.01 -5.41
N GLY A 39 5.83 12.62 -5.83
CA GLY A 39 5.11 13.25 -6.94
C GLY A 39 4.83 14.73 -6.70
N LEU A 40 4.40 15.12 -5.49
CA LEU A 40 4.19 16.53 -5.12
C LEU A 40 5.47 17.36 -5.13
N ALA A 41 6.56 16.78 -4.64
CA ALA A 41 7.89 17.39 -4.62
C ALA A 41 8.56 17.40 -6.00
N ARG A 42 7.93 16.80 -7.02
CA ARG A 42 8.48 16.62 -8.38
C ARG A 42 9.78 15.79 -8.40
N GLN A 43 9.99 14.96 -7.38
CA GLN A 43 11.08 13.98 -7.33
C GLN A 43 10.74 12.72 -8.11
N LEU A 44 9.46 12.51 -8.41
CA LEU A 44 8.94 11.42 -9.21
C LEU A 44 8.03 12.00 -10.30
N ILE A 45 8.22 11.57 -11.54
CA ILE A 45 7.28 11.82 -12.63
C ILE A 45 6.53 10.53 -12.89
N ALA A 46 5.20 10.58 -12.89
CA ALA A 46 4.36 9.46 -13.29
C ALA A 46 3.41 9.86 -14.41
N THR A 47 3.09 8.90 -15.26
CA THR A 47 2.14 9.05 -16.37
C THR A 47 1.19 7.88 -16.41
N GLY A 48 -0.06 8.10 -16.82
CA GLY A 48 -1.07 7.05 -16.98
C GLY A 48 -2.25 7.56 -17.79
N TYR A 49 -3.25 6.71 -17.97
CA TYR A 49 -4.48 7.06 -18.66
C TYR A 49 -5.50 7.60 -17.65
N PRO A 50 -5.88 8.88 -17.70
CA PRO A 50 -6.81 9.43 -16.73
C PRO A 50 -8.20 8.85 -16.96
N ALA A 51 -8.85 8.38 -15.91
CA ALA A 51 -10.25 7.99 -15.94
C ALA A 51 -11.03 8.73 -14.85
N THR A 52 -12.30 9.03 -15.14
CA THR A 52 -13.20 9.67 -14.17
C THR A 52 -14.56 8.98 -14.19
N CYS A 53 -15.11 8.73 -13.00
CA CYS A 53 -16.50 8.31 -12.86
C CYS A 53 -17.25 9.35 -12.03
N ASN A 54 -18.42 9.75 -12.51
CA ASN A 54 -19.35 10.57 -11.75
C ASN A 54 -20.70 9.84 -11.73
N GLY A 55 -21.01 9.18 -10.60
CA GLY A 55 -22.12 8.21 -10.53
C GLY A 55 -21.92 7.09 -11.55
N GLY A 56 -22.96 6.74 -12.32
CA GLY A 56 -22.90 5.64 -13.31
C GLY A 56 -22.11 5.92 -14.60
N ARG A 57 -21.56 7.13 -14.80
CA ARG A 57 -20.87 7.48 -16.04
C ARG A 57 -19.35 7.35 -15.88
N HIS A 58 -18.74 6.44 -16.62
CA HIS A 58 -17.29 6.25 -16.73
C HIS A 58 -16.74 6.94 -17.99
N ILE A 59 -15.70 7.76 -17.84
CA ILE A 59 -15.01 8.43 -18.95
C ILE A 59 -13.52 8.12 -18.81
N ALA A 60 -13.01 7.26 -19.69
CA ALA A 60 -11.58 7.00 -19.84
C ALA A 60 -10.97 7.94 -20.87
N GLY A 61 -9.82 8.51 -20.53
CA GLY A 61 -8.96 9.21 -21.46
C GLY A 61 -8.20 8.22 -22.34
N ILE A 62 -7.95 8.63 -23.58
CA ILE A 62 -7.19 7.85 -24.56
C ILE A 62 -5.70 8.21 -24.54
N ASP A 63 -5.37 9.41 -24.06
CA ASP A 63 -4.00 9.91 -24.02
C ASP A 63 -3.34 9.60 -22.69
N ARG A 64 -2.08 9.19 -22.75
CA ARG A 64 -1.22 9.05 -21.57
C ARG A 64 -0.83 10.44 -21.09
N LEU A 65 -1.31 10.82 -19.91
CA LEU A 65 -1.04 12.13 -19.30
C LEU A 65 -0.17 11.97 -18.06
N ARG A 66 0.55 13.05 -17.71
CA ARG A 66 1.21 13.14 -16.41
C ARG A 66 0.16 13.12 -15.29
N VAL A 67 0.43 12.34 -14.25
CA VAL A 67 -0.37 12.35 -13.03
C VAL A 67 -0.30 13.75 -12.44
N ASP A 68 -1.47 14.37 -12.28
CA ASP A 68 -1.52 15.79 -11.95
C ASP A 68 -1.33 16.07 -10.45
N ARG A 69 -1.08 17.36 -10.17
CA ARG A 69 -0.85 17.84 -8.80
C ARG A 69 -2.05 17.60 -7.87
N LEU A 70 -3.28 17.59 -8.40
CA LEU A 70 -4.47 17.35 -7.59
C LEU A 70 -4.48 15.90 -7.11
N MET A 71 -4.26 14.94 -8.00
CA MET A 71 -4.13 13.51 -7.65
C MET A 71 -3.09 13.34 -6.55
N TRP A 72 -1.87 13.90 -6.71
CA TRP A 72 -0.84 13.76 -5.68
C TRP A 72 -1.20 14.40 -4.34
N ARG A 73 -1.87 15.56 -4.32
CA ARG A 73 -2.34 16.19 -3.08
C ARG A 73 -3.35 15.34 -2.33
N VAL A 74 -4.23 14.72 -3.08
CA VAL A 74 -5.33 13.90 -2.56
C VAL A 74 -4.76 12.59 -2.01
N LEU A 75 -3.84 11.96 -2.74
CA LEU A 75 -3.15 10.75 -2.32
C LEU A 75 -2.17 10.95 -1.15
N SER A 76 -1.62 12.15 -0.91
CA SER A 76 -0.72 12.40 0.22
C SER A 76 -1.42 12.83 1.51
N SER A 77 -2.68 13.28 1.45
CA SER A 77 -3.42 13.83 2.58
C SER A 77 -3.48 12.85 3.78
N THR A 78 -3.07 13.29 4.97
CA THR A 78 -3.18 12.47 6.20
C THR A 78 -4.55 12.58 6.87
N LYS A 79 -5.42 13.46 6.37
CA LYS A 79 -6.76 13.62 6.94
C LYS A 79 -7.55 12.34 6.69
N PRO A 80 -8.22 11.76 7.72
CA PRO A 80 -9.30 10.83 7.46
C PRO A 80 -10.30 11.61 6.65
N ALA A 81 -10.38 11.29 5.37
CA ALA A 81 -11.31 11.96 4.53
C ALA A 81 -12.73 11.54 4.93
N ALA A 82 -13.73 12.25 4.41
CA ALA A 82 -15.14 12.00 4.72
C ALA A 82 -15.48 10.49 4.75
N ALA A 83 -16.52 10.10 5.49
CA ALA A 83 -16.92 8.70 5.73
C ALA A 83 -17.05 7.80 4.48
N ALA A 84 -17.00 8.39 3.28
CA ALA A 84 -17.07 7.70 2.00
C ALA A 84 -15.95 8.12 1.02
N TYR A 85 -14.80 8.59 1.53
CA TYR A 85 -13.61 8.81 0.73
C TYR A 85 -12.61 7.67 0.89
N GLN A 86 -12.08 7.24 -0.24
CA GLN A 86 -11.04 6.22 -0.31
C GLN A 86 -9.94 6.68 -1.25
N ARG A 87 -8.72 6.19 -1.02
CA ARG A 87 -7.55 6.40 -1.88
C ARG A 87 -6.75 5.11 -1.94
N TRP A 88 -6.16 4.81 -3.08
CA TRP A 88 -5.40 3.58 -3.26
C TRP A 88 -4.31 3.73 -4.32
N ALA A 89 -3.32 2.85 -4.19
CA ALA A 89 -2.50 2.39 -5.30
C ALA A 89 -2.65 0.87 -5.35
N TYR A 90 -3.14 0.34 -6.47
CA TYR A 90 -3.34 -1.09 -6.65
C TYR A 90 -2.89 -1.50 -8.04
N GLY A 91 -2.02 -2.51 -8.14
CA GLY A 91 -1.37 -2.84 -9.41
C GLY A 91 -0.67 -1.61 -9.98
N ASP A 92 -1.09 -1.17 -11.17
CA ASP A 92 -0.61 0.05 -11.81
C ASP A 92 -1.62 1.19 -11.80
N GLU A 93 -2.58 1.16 -10.91
CA GLU A 93 -3.62 2.17 -10.81
C GLU A 93 -3.35 3.08 -9.61
N LEU A 94 -3.63 4.37 -9.81
CA LEU A 94 -3.72 5.36 -8.74
C LEU A 94 -5.12 5.94 -8.75
N GLY A 95 -5.80 5.94 -7.61
CA GLY A 95 -7.13 6.49 -7.57
C GLY A 95 -7.60 6.98 -6.22
N TRP A 96 -8.65 7.77 -6.27
CA TRP A 96 -9.44 8.16 -5.12
C TRP A 96 -10.92 8.27 -5.48
N THR A 97 -11.75 8.08 -4.46
CA THR A 97 -13.21 8.23 -4.53
C THR A 97 -13.63 9.22 -3.45
N LEU A 98 -14.64 10.04 -3.74
CA LEU A 98 -15.36 10.86 -2.78
C LEU A 98 -16.86 10.70 -3.02
N GLY A 99 -17.60 10.19 -2.03
CA GLY A 99 -19.06 10.29 -2.02
C GLY A 99 -19.76 9.10 -1.39
N ASP A 100 -20.99 9.30 -0.89
CA ASP A 100 -21.82 8.24 -0.33
C ASP A 100 -22.65 7.57 -1.43
N GLY A 101 -22.74 6.22 -1.39
CA GLY A 101 -23.66 5.40 -2.18
C GLY A 101 -23.90 5.80 -3.64
N ASP A 102 -24.89 6.67 -3.84
CA ASP A 102 -25.45 7.03 -5.15
C ASP A 102 -24.72 8.18 -5.88
N LYS A 103 -23.89 8.96 -5.16
CA LYS A 103 -23.14 10.09 -5.74
C LYS A 103 -21.68 10.02 -5.38
N TYR A 104 -20.94 9.20 -6.11
CA TYR A 104 -19.48 9.14 -6.01
C TYR A 104 -18.81 9.88 -7.16
N GLN A 105 -17.80 10.68 -6.81
CA GLN A 105 -16.78 11.17 -7.72
C GLN A 105 -15.57 10.26 -7.57
N HIS A 106 -15.18 9.64 -8.68
CA HIS A 106 -14.06 8.74 -8.75
C HIS A 106 -13.07 9.27 -9.76
N ARG A 107 -11.79 9.28 -9.41
CA ARG A 107 -10.73 9.67 -10.32
C ARG A 107 -9.61 8.66 -10.26
N ILE A 108 -9.20 8.17 -11.41
CA ILE A 108 -8.15 7.17 -11.57
C ILE A 108 -7.12 7.66 -12.58
N PHE A 109 -5.90 7.17 -12.44
CA PHE A 109 -4.96 7.00 -13.52
C PHE A 109 -4.66 5.51 -13.65
N ASP A 110 -4.92 4.95 -14.83
CA ASP A 110 -4.68 3.54 -15.14
C ASP A 110 -3.35 3.35 -15.86
N GLY A 111 -2.76 2.15 -15.74
CA GLY A 111 -1.52 1.80 -16.43
C GLY A 111 -0.35 2.74 -16.12
N VAL A 112 -0.28 3.18 -14.87
CA VAL A 112 0.67 4.17 -14.38
C VAL A 112 2.09 3.62 -14.48
N THR A 113 2.94 4.39 -15.16
CA THR A 113 4.38 4.21 -15.14
C THR A 113 5.05 5.42 -14.53
N VAL A 114 6.20 5.21 -13.92
CA VAL A 114 7.05 6.26 -13.36
C VAL A 114 8.36 6.36 -14.14
N ASP A 115 8.95 7.54 -14.20
CA ASP A 115 10.29 7.72 -14.74
C ASP A 115 11.31 6.90 -13.93
N LEU A 116 12.04 6.02 -14.61
CA LEU A 116 12.94 5.07 -13.95
C LEU A 116 14.12 5.78 -13.26
N THR A 117 14.72 6.77 -13.92
CA THR A 117 15.92 7.45 -13.43
C THR A 117 15.60 8.25 -12.17
N LEU A 118 14.53 9.05 -12.22
CA LEU A 118 14.06 9.82 -11.08
C LEU A 118 13.62 8.91 -9.93
N PHE A 119 12.92 7.82 -10.24
CA PHE A 119 12.55 6.83 -9.22
C PHE A 119 13.77 6.22 -8.54
N GLN A 120 14.82 5.84 -9.28
CA GLN A 120 16.03 5.26 -8.71
C GLN A 120 16.78 6.25 -7.81
N LEU A 121 16.88 7.52 -8.22
CA LEU A 121 17.50 8.57 -7.40
C LEU A 121 16.72 8.79 -6.10
N TRP A 122 15.39 8.88 -6.20
CA TRP A 122 14.53 9.00 -5.03
C TRP A 122 14.56 7.75 -4.13
N LEU A 123 14.61 6.55 -4.70
CA LEU A 123 14.66 5.30 -3.94
C LEU A 123 15.93 5.21 -3.09
N ARG A 124 17.08 5.71 -3.59
CA ARG A 124 18.31 5.79 -2.79
C ARG A 124 18.12 6.66 -1.56
N ASP A 125 17.51 7.83 -1.73
CA ASP A 125 17.17 8.74 -0.63
C ASP A 125 16.22 8.07 0.39
N VAL A 126 15.23 7.31 -0.08
CA VAL A 126 14.35 6.52 0.78
C VAL A 126 15.14 5.47 1.55
N VAL A 127 16.01 4.69 0.91
CA VAL A 127 16.83 3.67 1.59
C VAL A 127 17.69 4.30 2.69
N ASP A 128 18.29 5.45 2.41
CA ASP A 128 19.21 6.11 3.33
C ASP A 128 18.48 6.75 4.52
N HIS A 129 17.32 7.36 4.28
CA HIS A 129 16.67 8.25 5.26
C HIS A 129 15.31 7.78 5.78
N TYR A 130 14.59 6.89 5.09
CA TYR A 130 13.29 6.42 5.57
C TYR A 130 13.46 5.56 6.81
N ARG A 131 12.76 5.95 7.87
CA ARG A 131 12.64 5.19 9.10
C ARG A 131 11.15 5.05 9.40
N PRO A 132 10.61 3.82 9.45
CA PRO A 132 9.23 3.61 9.87
C PRO A 132 9.00 4.27 11.22
N GLY A 133 7.84 4.90 11.41
CA GLY A 133 7.43 5.36 12.72
C GLY A 133 7.28 4.18 13.67
N LYS A 134 7.66 4.34 14.94
CA LYS A 134 7.39 3.31 15.95
C LYS A 134 5.88 3.16 16.11
N VAL A 135 5.36 1.95 15.92
CA VAL A 135 3.93 1.66 16.11
C VAL A 135 3.61 1.61 17.60
N PRO A 136 2.66 2.41 18.11
CA PRO A 136 2.24 2.37 19.51
C PRO A 136 1.63 1.02 19.89
N ARG A 137 1.77 0.61 21.15
CA ARG A 137 1.24 -0.66 21.65
C ARG A 137 -0.26 -0.84 21.40
N GLU A 138 -1.05 0.23 21.52
CA GLU A 138 -2.50 0.22 21.29
C GLU A 138 -2.85 -0.14 19.84
N GLU A 139 -2.06 0.37 18.88
CA GLU A 139 -2.24 0.07 17.47
C GLU A 139 -1.80 -1.36 17.14
N ILE A 140 -0.75 -1.87 17.82
CA ILE A 140 -0.36 -3.28 17.75
C ILE A 140 -1.49 -4.19 18.26
N ASP A 141 -2.07 -3.89 19.42
CA ASP A 141 -3.20 -4.66 19.99
C ASP A 141 -4.40 -4.65 19.05
N LYS A 142 -4.80 -3.48 18.54
CA LYS A 142 -5.89 -3.34 17.59
C LYS A 142 -5.66 -4.16 16.32
N TRP A 143 -4.44 -4.12 15.77
CA TRP A 143 -4.07 -4.89 14.59
C TRP A 143 -4.13 -6.40 14.85
N ILE A 144 -3.58 -6.86 15.99
CA ILE A 144 -3.57 -8.28 16.37
C ILE A 144 -5.01 -8.81 16.55
N ARG A 145 -5.88 -8.06 17.22
CA ARG A 145 -7.30 -8.46 17.38
C ARG A 145 -8.05 -8.57 16.05
N ALA A 146 -7.69 -7.76 15.07
CA ALA A 146 -8.25 -7.81 13.73
C ALA A 146 -7.60 -8.87 12.83
N TYR A 147 -6.49 -9.47 13.25
CA TYR A 147 -5.76 -10.45 12.44
C TYR A 147 -6.54 -11.77 12.36
N PRO A 148 -6.87 -12.28 11.16
CA PRO A 148 -7.74 -13.46 11.01
C PRO A 148 -7.04 -14.78 11.34
N GLY A 149 -5.71 -14.80 11.47
CA GLY A 149 -4.92 -16.00 11.73
C GLY A 149 -4.60 -16.22 13.21
N SER A 150 -4.19 -17.44 13.56
CA SER A 150 -3.80 -17.82 14.93
C SER A 150 -2.31 -18.10 15.10
N ASN A 151 -1.51 -17.91 14.04
CA ASN A 151 -0.08 -18.19 14.05
C ASN A 151 0.73 -16.89 14.20
N SER A 152 1.46 -16.76 15.31
CA SER A 152 2.27 -15.58 15.60
C SER A 152 3.41 -15.33 14.62
N LYS A 153 3.93 -16.37 13.94
CA LYS A 153 4.98 -16.21 12.93
C LYS A 153 4.43 -15.60 11.63
N SER A 154 3.27 -16.07 11.17
CA SER A 154 2.63 -15.49 9.98
C SER A 154 2.13 -14.08 10.28
N ALA A 155 1.53 -13.89 11.45
CA ALA A 155 1.09 -12.57 11.91
C ALA A 155 2.24 -11.58 11.99
N TRP A 156 3.41 -12.02 12.48
CA TRP A 156 4.60 -11.19 12.51
C TRP A 156 5.07 -10.79 11.10
N ALA A 157 5.11 -11.73 10.15
CA ALA A 157 5.48 -11.42 8.78
C ALA A 157 4.48 -10.43 8.11
N ASP A 158 3.18 -10.64 8.33
CA ASP A 158 2.14 -9.75 7.83
C ASP A 158 2.19 -8.37 8.50
N PHE A 159 2.50 -8.30 9.79
CA PHE A 159 2.71 -7.05 10.51
C PHE A 159 3.89 -6.26 9.94
N GLN A 160 5.03 -6.93 9.71
CA GLN A 160 6.21 -6.31 9.09
C GLN A 160 5.93 -5.85 7.66
N ARG A 161 5.12 -6.59 6.90
CA ARG A 161 4.67 -6.15 5.57
C ARG A 161 3.81 -4.89 5.69
N HIS A 162 2.89 -4.85 6.64
CA HIS A 162 1.93 -3.77 6.81
C HIS A 162 2.59 -2.46 7.27
N PHE A 163 3.39 -2.50 8.34
CA PHE A 163 3.99 -1.32 8.98
C PHE A 163 5.46 -1.08 8.62
N GLY A 164 6.15 -2.07 8.06
CA GLY A 164 7.58 -2.04 7.78
C GLY A 164 8.40 -2.78 8.86
N PRO A 165 9.54 -3.42 8.49
CA PRO A 165 10.34 -4.25 9.40
C PRO A 165 10.98 -3.49 10.57
N GLY A 166 11.11 -2.16 10.47
CA GLY A 166 11.66 -1.29 11.53
C GLY A 166 10.62 -0.71 12.49
N ALA A 167 9.33 -0.99 12.28
CA ALA A 167 8.25 -0.30 12.98
C ALA A 167 8.05 -0.77 14.44
N CYS A 168 8.48 -2.00 14.77
CA CYS A 168 8.60 -2.50 16.15
C CYS A 168 9.55 -3.70 16.23
N LYS A 169 9.95 -4.11 17.44
CA LYS A 169 10.76 -5.31 17.67
C LYS A 169 9.87 -6.50 18.05
N ARG A 170 10.06 -7.64 17.39
CA ARG A 170 9.22 -8.83 17.59
C ARG A 170 9.06 -9.25 19.06
N ASP A 171 10.17 -9.55 19.74
CA ASP A 171 10.13 -10.12 21.08
C ASP A 171 9.95 -9.06 22.19
N VAL A 172 10.05 -7.78 21.86
CA VAL A 172 9.93 -6.67 22.82
C VAL A 172 8.54 -6.03 22.77
N ASP A 173 8.02 -5.78 21.57
CA ASP A 173 6.79 -5.02 21.38
C ASP A 173 5.64 -5.94 20.94
N PHE A 174 5.81 -6.72 19.86
CA PHE A 174 4.72 -7.48 19.22
C PHE A 174 4.32 -8.75 19.99
N ARG A 175 5.30 -9.59 20.32
CA ARG A 175 5.05 -10.91 20.93
C ARG A 175 4.37 -10.82 22.29
N PRO A 176 4.73 -9.88 23.19
CA PRO A 176 3.98 -9.70 24.43
C PRO A 176 2.50 -9.42 24.18
N VAL A 177 2.17 -8.49 23.27
CA VAL A 177 0.78 -8.17 22.92
C VAL A 177 0.05 -9.37 22.30
N TRP A 178 0.75 -10.14 21.44
CA TRP A 178 0.18 -11.36 20.86
C TRP A 178 -0.24 -12.36 21.94
N LEU A 179 0.61 -12.57 22.95
CA LEU A 179 0.33 -13.49 24.06
C LEU A 179 -0.79 -12.97 24.96
N ASP A 180 -0.92 -11.65 25.12
CA ASP A 180 -2.01 -11.03 25.87
C ASP A 180 -3.36 -11.22 25.16
N VAL A 181 -3.40 -11.14 23.82
CA VAL A 181 -4.64 -11.27 23.03
C VAL A 181 -5.05 -12.74 22.81
N HIS A 182 -4.12 -13.61 22.44
CA HIS A 182 -4.41 -14.99 22.05
C HIS A 182 -4.08 -16.03 23.13
N GLY A 183 -3.50 -15.60 24.25
CA GLY A 183 -3.03 -16.47 25.31
C GLY A 183 -1.68 -17.13 25.00
N ASN A 184 -1.09 -17.72 26.04
CA ASN A 184 0.10 -18.56 25.88
C ASN A 184 -0.30 -19.89 25.23
N PRO A 185 0.32 -20.31 24.11
CA PRO A 185 0.14 -21.67 23.64
C PRO A 185 0.73 -22.61 24.69
N GLN A 186 -0.12 -23.26 25.48
CA GLN A 186 0.31 -24.28 26.42
C GLN A 186 1.04 -25.38 25.63
N ARG A 187 2.34 -25.53 25.88
CA ARG A 187 3.13 -26.65 25.37
C ARG A 187 2.48 -27.95 25.86
N GLY A 188 1.83 -28.69 24.97
CA GLY A 188 1.43 -30.09 25.23
C GLY A 188 -0.05 -30.45 25.06
N GLN A 189 -0.96 -29.51 24.76
CA GLN A 189 -2.34 -29.92 24.46
C GLN A 189 -2.46 -30.49 23.03
N PRO A 190 -3.00 -31.70 22.85
CA PRO A 190 -3.23 -32.25 21.52
C PRO A 190 -4.20 -31.34 20.77
N ARG A 191 -3.91 -31.06 19.49
CA ARG A 191 -4.80 -30.30 18.62
C ARG A 191 -6.21 -30.88 18.72
N LYS A 192 -7.19 -30.11 19.21
CA LYS A 192 -8.60 -30.47 19.05
C LYS A 192 -8.82 -30.63 17.55
N LYS A 193 -9.04 -31.87 17.10
CA LYS A 193 -9.49 -32.15 15.75
C LYS A 193 -10.75 -31.33 15.51
N SER A 194 -10.76 -30.52 14.47
CA SER A 194 -12.00 -29.93 13.96
C SER A 194 -13.02 -31.05 13.78
N PRO A 195 -14.29 -30.88 14.17
CA PRO A 195 -15.30 -31.89 13.91
C PRO A 195 -15.36 -32.09 12.40
N ALA A 196 -15.24 -33.35 11.99
CA ALA A 196 -15.42 -33.74 10.60
C ALA A 196 -16.80 -33.24 10.15
N LEU A 197 -16.83 -32.42 9.10
CA LEU A 197 -18.05 -32.22 8.34
C LEU A 197 -18.44 -33.59 7.79
N SER A 198 -19.53 -34.16 8.32
CA SER A 198 -20.19 -35.30 7.67
C SER A 198 -20.66 -34.85 6.29
N PRO A 199 -20.34 -35.56 5.21
CA PRO A 199 -20.85 -35.24 3.89
C PRO A 199 -22.35 -35.58 3.80
N PRO A 200 -23.10 -34.91 2.91
CA PRO A 200 -24.48 -35.26 2.58
C PRO A 200 -24.61 -36.64 1.92
#